data_AF-A0A530QPL3-F1
#
_entry.id   AF-A0A530QPL3-F1
#
_cell.length_a   1.000
_cell.length_b   1.000
_cell.length_c   1.000
_cell.angle_alpha   90.00
_cell.angle_beta   90.00
_cell.angle_gamma   90.00
#
_symmetry.space_group_name_H-M   'P 1'
#
loop_
_entity.id
_entity.type
_entity.pdbx_description
1 polymer ?
#
loop_
_entity_poly.entity_id
_entity_poly.type
_entity_poly.pdbx_seq_one_letter_code
_entity_poly.pdbx_strand_id
1 'polypeptide(L)'
;FLAGSGAPNVTDLEHGRRPGTLAAFEDFIRLVQHFDVLHMLGPCIEPQDIDNRFRHYAVNRAQLTLSDKLPFVFARGTPQVEDGFEMLRLARGLSEDEFRSGAHCYTVINTNSPRQLDIPMAQGIIDFARAGQVLIITPFCLAGAMAPITVAGALTLQHAEALAGLTLAQIVRPGTPVVYGSFSSNVDMKSGAPAFGTPEHVKATLGAGQLA
;
A
#
# COMPACT_ATOMS: atom_id res chain seq x y z
N PHE A 1 -4.52 10.71 -7.63
CA PHE A 1 -3.10 10.42 -7.40
C PHE A 1 -2.79 10.36 -5.91
N LEU A 2 -1.69 9.72 -5.52
CA LEU A 2 -1.12 9.73 -4.16
C LEU A 2 0.39 10.04 -4.22
N ALA A 3 0.99 10.39 -3.08
CA ALA A 3 2.44 10.57 -2.99
C ALA A 3 3.19 9.23 -3.03
N GLY A 4 4.50 9.28 -3.31
CA GLY A 4 5.39 8.13 -3.20
C GLY A 4 5.31 7.49 -1.80
N SER A 5 5.51 6.18 -1.71
CA SER A 5 5.16 5.40 -0.51
C SER A 5 6.25 4.38 -0.14
N GLY A 6 6.50 4.22 1.16
CA GLY A 6 7.36 3.16 1.71
C GLY A 6 8.86 3.48 1.70
N ALA A 7 9.25 4.74 1.49
CA ALA A 7 10.65 5.12 1.48
C ALA A 7 11.23 5.07 2.92
N PRO A 8 12.41 4.48 3.14
CA PRO A 8 13.08 4.56 4.44
C PRO A 8 13.87 5.85 4.64
N ASN A 9 14.21 6.56 3.56
CA ASN A 9 15.04 7.78 3.62
C ASN A 9 14.34 8.96 2.98
N VAL A 10 14.49 10.14 3.58
CA VAL A 10 14.03 11.42 3.07
C VAL A 10 15.24 12.21 2.55
N THR A 11 15.03 13.00 1.52
CA THR A 11 16.05 13.87 0.92
C THR A 11 15.46 15.25 0.70
N ASP A 12 16.20 16.30 1.08
CA ASP A 12 15.90 17.68 0.72
C ASP A 12 17.21 18.45 0.41
N LEU A 13 17.09 19.69 -0.05
CA LEU A 13 18.21 20.52 -0.48
C LEU A 13 19.09 21.04 0.68
N GLU A 14 18.55 21.09 1.90
CA GLU A 14 19.23 21.68 3.06
C GLU A 14 20.00 20.63 3.87
N HIS A 15 19.37 19.48 4.12
CA HIS A 15 19.86 18.41 4.99
C HIS A 15 20.37 17.20 4.21
N GLY A 16 20.14 17.14 2.89
CA GLY A 16 20.48 15.99 2.08
C GLY A 16 19.70 14.72 2.46
N ARG A 17 20.26 13.56 2.10
CA ARG A 17 19.64 12.24 2.34
C ARG A 17 19.87 11.77 3.78
N ARG A 18 18.79 11.42 4.47
CA ARG A 18 18.80 10.94 5.87
C ARG A 18 17.69 9.92 6.13
N PRO A 19 17.78 9.13 7.23
CA PRO A 19 16.68 8.28 7.66
C PRO A 19 15.38 9.08 7.89
N GLY A 20 14.24 8.46 7.57
CA GLY A 20 12.93 9.02 7.83
C GLY A 20 12.65 9.21 9.32
N THR A 21 11.94 10.28 9.66
CA THR A 21 11.50 10.62 11.01
C THR A 21 10.00 10.91 11.03
N LEU A 22 9.38 10.92 12.21
CA LEU A 22 7.98 11.30 12.35
C LEU A 22 7.76 12.75 11.88
N ALA A 23 8.69 13.65 12.19
CA ALA A 23 8.62 15.04 11.72
C ALA A 23 8.59 15.12 10.19
N ALA A 24 9.47 14.37 9.51
CA ALA A 24 9.47 14.30 8.05
C ALA A 24 8.16 13.71 7.51
N PHE A 25 7.61 12.67 8.15
CA PHE A 25 6.32 12.10 7.78
C PHE A 25 5.20 13.13 7.89
N GLU A 26 5.11 13.86 9.01
CA GLU A 26 4.12 14.93 9.19
C GLU A 26 4.24 16.03 8.14
N ASP A 27 5.47 16.41 7.75
CA ASP A 27 5.69 17.38 6.67
C ASP A 27 5.17 16.87 5.32
N PHE A 28 5.38 15.59 5.00
CA PHE A 28 4.78 14.99 3.81
C PHE A 28 3.25 14.96 3.89
N ILE A 29 2.65 14.67 5.04
CA ILE A 29 1.18 14.70 5.19
C ILE A 29 0.64 16.12 4.95
N ARG A 30 1.29 17.16 5.51
CA ARG A 30 0.91 18.56 5.25
C ARG A 30 1.03 18.91 3.77
N LEU A 31 2.09 18.43 3.10
CA LEU A 31 2.28 18.64 1.67
C LEU A 31 1.19 17.94 0.84
N VAL A 32 0.87 16.68 1.19
CA VAL A 32 -0.20 15.93 0.53
C VAL A 32 -1.54 16.62 0.73
N GLN A 33 -1.83 17.11 1.93
CA GLN A 33 -3.05 17.87 2.22
C GLN A 33 -3.14 19.13 1.35
N HIS A 34 -2.05 19.87 1.21
CA HIS A 34 -2.01 21.13 0.45
C HIS A 34 -2.35 20.97 -1.04
N PHE A 35 -1.99 19.86 -1.67
CA PHE A 35 -2.17 19.68 -3.11
C PHE A 35 -3.42 18.88 -3.47
N ASP A 36 -4.39 19.52 -4.13
CA ASP A 36 -5.65 18.88 -4.56
C ASP A 36 -5.47 17.74 -5.55
N VAL A 37 -4.39 17.76 -6.35
CA VAL A 37 -4.06 16.66 -7.27
C VAL A 37 -3.74 15.35 -6.52
N LEU A 38 -3.39 15.43 -5.24
CA LEU A 38 -3.18 14.28 -4.36
C LEU A 38 -4.47 14.04 -3.55
N HIS A 39 -5.10 12.89 -3.75
CA HIS A 39 -6.46 12.62 -3.28
C HIS A 39 -6.49 11.71 -2.04
N MET A 40 -5.39 11.01 -1.76
CA MET A 40 -5.27 10.02 -0.69
C MET A 40 -3.91 10.15 0.00
N LEU A 41 -3.88 9.82 1.29
CA LEU A 41 -2.65 9.73 2.07
C LEU A 41 -2.01 8.36 1.87
N GLY A 42 -0.70 8.33 1.69
CA GLY A 42 0.09 7.10 1.68
C GLY A 42 1.04 7.06 2.88
N PRO A 43 1.73 5.92 3.10
CA PRO A 43 2.74 5.79 4.15
C PRO A 43 3.97 6.69 3.94
N CYS A 44 4.10 7.38 2.80
CA CYS A 44 5.14 8.37 2.51
C CYS A 44 6.55 7.86 2.89
N ILE A 45 7.04 8.34 4.03
CA ILE A 45 8.34 8.01 4.62
C ILE A 45 8.15 7.21 5.91
N GLU A 46 8.96 6.19 6.14
CA GLU A 46 8.95 5.40 7.39
C GLU A 46 9.55 6.20 8.56
N PRO A 47 8.80 6.46 9.66
CA PRO A 47 9.32 7.12 10.87
C PRO A 47 10.24 6.21 11.70
N GLN A 48 11.52 6.14 11.35
CA GLN A 48 12.47 5.21 11.97
C GLN A 48 12.88 5.62 13.40
N ASP A 49 12.60 6.86 13.80
CA ASP A 49 12.80 7.40 15.15
C ASP A 49 11.75 6.94 16.17
N ILE A 50 10.70 6.25 15.71
CA ILE A 50 9.66 5.64 16.56
C ILE A 50 9.84 4.13 16.60
N ASP A 51 9.76 3.53 17.79
CA ASP A 51 9.79 2.07 17.97
C ASP A 51 8.68 1.39 17.15
N ASN A 52 9.01 0.29 16.45
CA ASN A 52 8.09 -0.43 15.57
C ASN A 52 6.74 -0.77 16.23
N ARG A 53 6.73 -1.04 17.55
CA ARG A 53 5.52 -1.41 18.30
C ARG A 53 4.51 -0.28 18.40
N PHE A 54 4.96 0.96 18.33
CA PHE A 54 4.13 2.16 18.52
C PHE A 54 4.04 3.04 17.28
N ARG A 55 4.78 2.70 16.22
CA ARG A 55 4.85 3.51 15.00
C ARG A 55 3.49 3.66 14.31
N HIS A 56 2.64 2.64 14.32
CA HIS A 56 1.30 2.73 13.72
C HIS A 56 0.44 3.80 14.41
N TYR A 57 0.51 3.94 15.74
CA TYR A 57 -0.18 5.02 16.46
C TYR A 57 0.31 6.40 16.01
N ALA A 58 1.63 6.58 15.90
CA ALA A 58 2.21 7.86 15.48
C ALA A 58 1.79 8.24 14.05
N VAL A 59 1.88 7.29 13.12
CA VAL A 59 1.48 7.45 11.71
C VAL A 59 -0.02 7.72 11.57
N ASN A 60 -0.87 6.93 12.23
CA ASN A 60 -2.32 7.13 12.18
C ASN A 60 -2.71 8.48 12.79
N ARG A 61 -2.14 8.86 13.94
CA ARG A 61 -2.41 10.17 14.56
C ARG A 61 -2.04 11.32 13.62
N ALA A 62 -0.86 11.28 13.01
CA ALA A 62 -0.42 12.31 12.07
C ALA A 62 -1.39 12.41 10.87
N GLN A 63 -1.76 11.29 10.25
CA GLN A 63 -2.73 11.29 9.15
C GLN A 63 -4.09 11.87 9.54
N LEU A 64 -4.62 11.50 10.70
CA LEU A 64 -5.97 11.89 11.16
C LEU A 64 -6.05 13.33 11.67
N THR A 65 -4.94 13.92 12.11
CA THR A 65 -4.90 15.28 12.68
C THR A 65 -4.38 16.34 11.71
N LEU A 66 -3.65 15.94 10.66
CA LEU A 66 -3.03 16.88 9.72
C LEU A 66 -3.69 16.88 8.33
N SER A 67 -4.65 16.00 8.09
CA SER A 67 -5.31 15.85 6.79
C SER A 67 -6.74 15.32 6.95
N ASP A 68 -7.61 15.68 6.02
CA ASP A 68 -8.97 15.14 5.87
C ASP A 68 -9.10 14.10 4.72
N LYS A 69 -8.03 13.91 3.94
CA LYS A 69 -7.95 12.92 2.85
C LYS A 69 -7.98 11.47 3.35
N LEU A 70 -8.28 10.54 2.44
CA LEU A 70 -8.41 9.10 2.76
C LEU A 70 -7.08 8.55 3.34
N PRO A 71 -7.07 8.04 4.59
CA PRO A 71 -5.85 7.56 5.25
C PRO A 71 -5.46 6.14 4.84
N PHE A 72 -4.15 5.87 4.93
CA PHE A 72 -3.57 4.54 4.78
C PHE A 72 -3.38 3.87 6.14
N VAL A 73 -3.74 2.59 6.26
CA VAL A 73 -3.50 1.78 7.45
C VAL A 73 -2.61 0.59 7.09
N PHE A 74 -1.54 0.35 7.86
CA PHE A 74 -0.63 -0.76 7.60
C PHE A 74 -1.23 -2.11 7.98
N ALA A 75 -1.18 -3.08 7.08
CA ALA A 75 -1.47 -4.49 7.34
C ALA A 75 -0.29 -5.22 8.03
N ARG A 76 0.15 -4.74 9.20
CA ARG A 76 1.29 -5.31 9.97
C ARG A 76 0.84 -6.22 11.11
N GLY A 77 -0.24 -6.96 10.89
CA GLY A 77 -0.85 -7.87 11.86
C GLY A 77 -2.06 -7.29 12.55
N THR A 78 -2.98 -8.19 12.94
CA THR A 78 -4.32 -7.85 13.42
C THR A 78 -4.36 -6.81 14.54
N PRO A 79 -3.53 -6.87 15.59
CA PRO A 79 -3.59 -5.87 16.65
C PRO A 79 -3.36 -4.43 16.15
N GLN A 80 -2.37 -4.22 15.28
CA GLN A 80 -2.08 -2.87 14.76
C GLN A 80 -3.14 -2.39 13.76
N VAL A 81 -3.76 -3.31 13.02
CA VAL A 81 -4.87 -3.01 12.10
C VAL A 81 -6.10 -2.59 12.91
N GLU A 82 -6.45 -3.34 13.94
CA GLU A 82 -7.58 -3.04 14.85
C GLU A 82 -7.38 -1.70 15.56
N ASP A 83 -6.17 -1.43 16.08
CA ASP A 83 -5.80 -0.13 16.63
C ASP A 83 -6.02 1.00 15.61
N GLY A 84 -5.57 0.81 14.36
CA GLY A 84 -5.72 1.79 13.29
C GLY A 84 -7.18 2.06 12.94
N PHE A 85 -8.01 1.02 12.87
CA PHE A 85 -9.45 1.14 12.65
C PHE A 85 -10.14 1.87 13.81
N GLU A 86 -9.81 1.54 15.06
CA GLU A 86 -10.40 2.19 16.22
C GLU A 86 -10.01 3.67 16.31
N MET A 87 -8.74 4.00 16.08
CA MET A 87 -8.29 5.41 16.01
C MET A 87 -9.06 6.20 14.95
N LEU A 88 -9.21 5.64 13.75
CA LEU A 88 -9.93 6.27 12.65
C LEU A 88 -11.42 6.45 12.98
N ARG A 89 -12.03 5.43 13.56
CA ARG A 89 -13.43 5.44 13.98
C ARG A 89 -13.68 6.54 15.03
N LEU A 90 -12.83 6.62 16.05
CA LEU A 90 -12.89 7.67 17.07
C LEU A 90 -12.66 9.06 16.48
N ALA A 91 -11.65 9.24 15.63
CA ALA A 91 -11.34 10.53 15.02
C ALA A 91 -12.46 11.05 14.11
N ARG A 92 -13.20 10.14 13.46
CA ARG A 92 -14.34 10.49 12.59
C ARG A 92 -15.71 10.42 13.27
N GLY A 93 -15.77 10.03 14.54
CA GLY A 93 -17.03 9.88 15.28
C GLY A 93 -17.95 8.80 14.71
N LEU A 94 -17.41 7.75 14.11
CA LEU A 94 -18.18 6.69 13.46
C LEU A 94 -18.62 5.63 14.48
N SER A 95 -19.84 5.14 14.36
CA SER A 95 -20.22 3.85 14.96
C SER A 95 -19.54 2.69 14.21
N GLU A 96 -19.56 1.50 14.80
CA GLU A 96 -19.03 0.31 14.15
C GLU A 96 -19.78 -0.02 12.85
N ASP A 97 -21.11 0.18 12.82
CA ASP A 97 -21.94 -0.08 11.64
C ASP A 97 -21.65 0.95 10.52
N GLU A 98 -21.47 2.23 10.86
CA GLU A 98 -21.06 3.26 9.88
C GLU A 98 -19.65 3.00 9.33
N PHE A 99 -18.75 2.49 10.17
CA PHE A 99 -17.41 2.12 9.73
C PHE A 99 -17.46 0.94 8.76
N ARG A 100 -18.23 -0.11 9.06
CA ARG A 100 -18.31 -1.35 8.25
C ARG A 100 -19.11 -1.21 6.95
N SER A 101 -19.95 -0.20 6.86
CA SER A 101 -20.81 0.09 5.69
C SER A 101 -20.16 1.01 4.66
N GLY A 102 -19.00 1.61 4.97
CA GLY A 102 -18.28 2.51 4.08
C GLY A 102 -16.78 2.25 3.99
N ALA A 103 -16.17 2.75 2.92
CA ALA A 103 -14.72 2.77 2.75
C ALA A 103 -14.13 4.01 3.43
N HIS A 104 -13.46 3.82 4.57
CA HIS A 104 -12.91 4.90 5.38
C HIS A 104 -11.39 4.96 5.35
N CYS A 105 -10.74 3.83 5.06
CA CYS A 105 -9.31 3.73 4.82
C CYS A 105 -9.02 2.66 3.77
N TYR A 106 -7.75 2.57 3.42
CA TYR A 106 -7.25 1.53 2.55
C TYR A 106 -5.91 0.98 3.04
N THR A 107 -5.55 -0.18 2.51
CA THR A 107 -4.20 -0.73 2.64
C THR A 107 -3.71 -1.29 1.32
N VAL A 108 -2.42 -1.61 1.28
CA VAL A 108 -1.76 -2.30 0.18
C VAL A 108 -1.33 -3.66 0.69
N ILE A 109 -1.74 -4.70 -0.03
CA ILE A 109 -1.35 -6.08 0.22
C ILE A 109 -0.39 -6.48 -0.88
N ASN A 110 0.87 -6.73 -0.54
CA ASN A 110 1.84 -7.22 -1.49
C ASN A 110 1.91 -8.75 -1.44
N THR A 111 1.81 -9.41 -2.58
CA THR A 111 2.28 -10.79 -2.68
C THR A 111 3.80 -10.79 -2.82
N ASN A 112 4.42 -11.79 -2.20
CA ASN A 112 5.84 -12.05 -2.28
C ASN A 112 6.08 -12.91 -3.52
N SER A 113 6.19 -12.27 -4.67
CA SER A 113 6.32 -13.00 -5.94
C SER A 113 7.65 -13.78 -6.00
N PRO A 114 7.67 -15.01 -6.54
CA PRO A 114 6.57 -15.68 -7.24
C PRO A 114 5.69 -16.58 -6.34
N ARG A 115 4.38 -16.36 -6.41
CA ARG A 115 3.27 -17.20 -5.92
C ARG A 115 3.26 -17.44 -4.41
N GLN A 116 3.67 -16.45 -3.64
CA GLN A 116 3.60 -16.52 -2.18
C GLN A 116 2.78 -15.36 -1.61
N LEU A 117 1.78 -15.70 -0.80
CA LEU A 117 1.06 -14.76 0.03
C LEU A 117 1.50 -15.00 1.47
N ASP A 118 2.34 -14.12 1.99
CA ASP A 118 2.89 -14.26 3.34
C ASP A 118 1.81 -14.13 4.41
N ILE A 119 2.02 -14.77 5.56
CA ILE A 119 1.05 -14.80 6.67
C ILE A 119 0.55 -13.39 7.04
N PRO A 120 1.40 -12.36 7.23
CA PRO A 120 0.92 -11.02 7.58
C PRO A 120 0.03 -10.39 6.48
N MET A 121 0.33 -10.68 5.22
CA MET A 121 -0.42 -10.16 4.07
C MET A 121 -1.77 -10.88 3.90
N ALA A 122 -1.80 -12.21 4.09
CA ALA A 122 -3.04 -12.97 4.15
C ALA A 122 -3.93 -12.51 5.31
N GLN A 123 -3.34 -12.29 6.48
CA GLN A 123 -4.07 -11.77 7.64
C GLN A 123 -4.59 -10.36 7.39
N GLY A 124 -3.80 -9.50 6.75
CA GLY A 124 -4.23 -8.17 6.31
C GLY A 124 -5.45 -8.20 5.38
N ILE A 125 -5.49 -9.13 4.42
CA ILE A 125 -6.68 -9.35 3.58
C ILE A 125 -7.90 -9.69 4.45
N ILE A 126 -7.75 -10.63 5.38
CA ILE A 126 -8.83 -11.07 6.25
C ILE A 126 -9.35 -9.91 7.13
N ASP A 127 -8.45 -9.14 7.74
CA ASP A 127 -8.79 -8.08 8.68
C ASP A 127 -9.55 -6.94 7.99
N PHE A 128 -9.05 -6.47 6.84
CA PHE A 128 -9.72 -5.42 6.07
C PHE A 128 -11.02 -5.89 5.43
N ALA A 129 -11.07 -7.13 4.92
CA ALA A 129 -12.29 -7.68 4.36
C ALA A 129 -13.40 -7.79 5.42
N ARG A 130 -13.09 -8.30 6.62
CA ARG A 130 -14.04 -8.33 7.75
C ARG A 130 -14.55 -6.92 8.10
N ALA A 131 -13.66 -5.94 8.10
CA ALA A 131 -14.01 -4.55 8.40
C ALA A 131 -14.66 -3.79 7.23
N GLY A 132 -14.72 -4.36 6.03
CA GLY A 132 -15.28 -3.70 4.83
C GLY A 132 -14.41 -2.57 4.26
N GLN A 133 -13.14 -2.53 4.64
CA GLN A 133 -12.21 -1.50 4.21
C GLN A 133 -11.51 -1.88 2.91
N VAL A 134 -10.95 -0.90 2.20
CA VAL A 134 -10.42 -1.08 0.85
C VAL A 134 -9.08 -1.81 0.87
N LEU A 135 -8.96 -2.83 0.01
CA LEU A 135 -7.74 -3.60 -0.20
C LEU A 135 -7.17 -3.32 -1.59
N ILE A 136 -5.90 -2.96 -1.69
CA ILE A 136 -5.19 -2.90 -2.97
C ILE A 136 -4.23 -4.08 -3.05
N ILE A 137 -4.58 -5.10 -3.84
CA ILE A 137 -3.77 -6.32 -3.95
C ILE A 137 -2.75 -6.12 -5.05
N THR A 138 -1.48 -5.98 -4.66
CA THR A 138 -0.40 -5.49 -5.52
C THR A 138 0.73 -6.50 -5.59
N PRO A 139 0.72 -7.42 -6.57
CA PRO A 139 1.85 -8.30 -6.80
C PRO A 139 3.13 -7.54 -7.12
N PHE A 140 4.20 -7.90 -6.43
CA PHE A 140 5.50 -7.25 -6.54
C PHE A 140 6.40 -8.01 -7.52
N CYS A 141 6.19 -7.76 -8.81
CA CYS A 141 6.80 -8.52 -9.89
C CYS A 141 7.94 -7.73 -10.55
N LEU A 142 9.18 -8.22 -10.43
CA LEU A 142 10.30 -7.78 -11.25
C LEU A 142 10.60 -8.83 -12.32
N ALA A 143 10.26 -8.52 -13.57
CA ALA A 143 10.53 -9.36 -14.73
C ALA A 143 12.04 -9.63 -14.85
N GLY A 144 12.40 -10.92 -14.93
CA GLY A 144 13.78 -11.40 -14.95
C GLY A 144 14.36 -11.75 -13.57
N ALA A 145 13.61 -11.52 -12.48
CA ALA A 145 13.99 -11.92 -11.13
C ALA A 145 12.87 -12.68 -10.41
N MET A 146 11.76 -11.98 -10.10
CA MET A 146 10.61 -12.53 -9.36
C MET A 146 9.43 -12.88 -10.28
N ALA A 147 9.60 -12.66 -11.58
CA ALA A 147 8.65 -12.99 -12.63
C ALA A 147 9.38 -13.38 -13.93
N PRO A 148 8.74 -14.10 -14.85
CA PRO A 148 9.30 -14.34 -16.18
C PRO A 148 9.76 -13.04 -16.84
N ILE A 149 10.85 -13.09 -17.61
CA ILE A 149 11.42 -11.89 -18.26
C ILE A 149 10.51 -11.31 -19.36
N THR A 150 9.60 -12.11 -19.90
CA THR A 150 8.65 -11.66 -20.93
C THR A 150 7.49 -10.90 -20.30
N VAL A 151 7.04 -9.81 -20.93
CA VAL A 151 5.90 -9.01 -20.44
C VAL A 151 4.65 -9.87 -20.24
N ALA A 152 4.32 -10.73 -21.21
CA ALA A 152 3.16 -11.62 -21.11
C ALA A 152 3.28 -12.61 -19.94
N GLY A 153 4.47 -13.19 -19.73
CA GLY A 153 4.69 -14.11 -18.61
C GLY A 153 4.63 -13.41 -17.25
N ALA A 154 5.19 -12.21 -17.13
CA ALA A 154 5.10 -11.40 -15.92
C ALA A 154 3.65 -10.99 -15.61
N LEU A 155 2.90 -10.53 -16.62
CA LEU A 155 1.48 -10.18 -16.47
C LEU A 155 0.63 -11.39 -16.07
N THR A 156 0.89 -12.57 -16.64
CA THR A 156 0.16 -13.79 -16.31
C THR A 156 0.37 -14.18 -14.85
N LEU A 157 1.62 -14.14 -14.37
CA LEU A 157 1.96 -14.42 -12.98
C LEU A 157 1.30 -13.41 -12.02
N GLN A 158 1.47 -12.12 -12.31
CA GLN A 158 0.86 -11.05 -11.52
C GLN A 158 -0.66 -11.21 -11.45
N HIS A 159 -1.31 -11.49 -12.57
CA HIS A 159 -2.75 -11.66 -12.61
C HIS A 159 -3.21 -12.82 -11.75
N ALA A 160 -2.50 -13.96 -11.80
CA ALA A 160 -2.80 -15.10 -10.94
C ALA A 160 -2.67 -14.77 -9.44
N GLU A 161 -1.62 -14.03 -9.05
CA GLU A 161 -1.41 -13.61 -7.66
C GLU A 161 -2.48 -12.61 -7.18
N ALA A 162 -2.84 -11.64 -8.02
CA ALA A 162 -3.89 -10.68 -7.72
C ALA A 162 -5.25 -11.36 -7.54
N LEU A 163 -5.61 -12.30 -8.45
CA LEU A 163 -6.85 -13.08 -8.35
C LEU A 163 -6.88 -13.97 -7.11
N ALA A 164 -5.74 -14.56 -6.70
CA ALA A 164 -5.67 -15.36 -5.49
C ALA A 164 -5.99 -14.53 -4.24
N GLY A 165 -5.39 -13.34 -4.11
CA GLY A 165 -5.70 -12.43 -3.01
C GLY A 165 -7.15 -11.92 -3.07
N LEU A 166 -7.65 -11.57 -4.25
CA LEU A 166 -9.04 -11.11 -4.44
C LEU A 166 -10.02 -12.19 -4.02
N THR A 167 -9.77 -13.44 -4.43
CA THR A 167 -10.59 -14.60 -4.05
C THR A 167 -10.63 -14.76 -2.54
N LEU A 168 -9.49 -14.64 -1.85
CA LEU A 168 -9.45 -14.70 -0.39
C LEU A 168 -10.32 -13.59 0.25
N ALA A 169 -10.21 -12.35 -0.24
CA ALA A 169 -11.03 -11.24 0.27
C ALA A 169 -12.54 -11.53 0.10
N GLN A 170 -12.95 -12.05 -1.06
CA GLN A 170 -14.34 -12.38 -1.34
C GLN A 170 -14.86 -13.59 -0.55
N ILE A 171 -13.99 -14.57 -0.24
CA ILE A 171 -14.34 -15.68 0.68
C ILE A 171 -14.59 -15.16 2.09
N VAL A 172 -13.78 -14.22 2.57
CA VAL A 172 -13.90 -13.66 3.92
C VAL A 172 -15.18 -12.83 4.05
N ARG A 173 -15.44 -11.93 3.10
CA ARG A 173 -16.67 -11.14 3.04
C ARG A 173 -17.01 -10.82 1.58
N PRO A 174 -18.07 -11.44 1.03
CA PRO A 174 -18.56 -11.10 -0.30
C PRO A 174 -18.88 -9.61 -0.42
N GLY A 175 -18.43 -8.99 -1.51
CA GLY A 175 -18.60 -7.55 -1.76
C GLY A 175 -17.53 -6.67 -1.10
N THR A 176 -16.48 -7.24 -0.51
CA THR A 176 -15.32 -6.46 -0.04
C THR A 176 -14.75 -5.61 -1.18
N PRO A 177 -14.50 -4.31 -0.99
CA PRO A 177 -13.91 -3.46 -2.01
C PRO A 177 -12.44 -3.82 -2.21
N VAL A 178 -12.12 -4.39 -3.37
CA VAL A 178 -10.76 -4.77 -3.78
C VAL A 178 -10.37 -4.02 -5.04
N VAL A 179 -9.17 -3.46 -5.04
CA VAL A 179 -8.53 -2.83 -6.20
C VAL A 179 -7.44 -3.75 -6.71
N TYR A 180 -7.45 -4.00 -8.03
CA TYR A 180 -6.36 -4.67 -8.72
C TYR A 180 -5.12 -3.76 -8.74
N GLY A 181 -4.09 -4.13 -7.99
CA GLY A 181 -2.81 -3.43 -7.94
C GLY A 181 -1.78 -4.09 -8.86
N SER A 182 -0.85 -3.28 -9.36
CA SER A 182 0.29 -3.78 -10.13
C SER A 182 1.54 -3.01 -9.77
N PHE A 183 2.56 -3.72 -9.29
CA PHE A 183 3.93 -3.24 -9.27
C PHE A 183 4.74 -4.12 -10.22
N SER A 184 4.75 -3.73 -11.50
CA SER A 184 5.43 -4.47 -12.56
C SER A 184 6.53 -3.62 -13.17
N SER A 185 7.77 -4.08 -12.98
CA SER A 185 8.95 -3.52 -13.63
C SER A 185 9.87 -4.65 -14.08
N ASN A 186 11.03 -4.32 -14.63
CA ASN A 186 12.07 -5.30 -14.97
C ASN A 186 13.37 -4.98 -14.23
N VAL A 187 14.27 -5.97 -14.19
CA VAL A 187 15.64 -5.74 -13.74
C VAL A 187 16.50 -5.21 -14.89
N ASP A 188 17.50 -4.40 -14.56
CA ASP A 188 18.62 -4.11 -15.46
C ASP A 188 19.54 -5.34 -15.50
N MET A 189 19.76 -5.92 -16.68
CA MET A 189 20.52 -7.17 -16.80
C MET A 189 22.01 -7.03 -16.45
N LYS A 190 22.56 -5.81 -16.47
CA LYS A 190 23.96 -5.56 -16.14
C LYS A 190 24.20 -5.49 -14.63
N SER A 191 23.34 -4.78 -13.90
CA SER A 191 23.48 -4.54 -12.46
C SER A 191 22.62 -5.46 -11.60
N GLY A 192 21.58 -6.07 -12.16
CA GLY A 192 20.55 -6.81 -11.42
C GLY A 192 19.60 -5.92 -10.61
N ALA A 193 19.76 -4.59 -10.67
CA ALA A 193 18.93 -3.66 -9.92
C ALA A 193 17.54 -3.48 -10.56
N PRO A 194 16.51 -3.11 -9.78
CA PRO A 194 15.23 -2.69 -10.33
C PRO A 194 15.41 -1.52 -11.29
N ALA A 195 14.94 -1.66 -12.52
CA ALA A 195 14.93 -0.60 -13.53
C ALA A 195 13.51 -0.05 -13.68
N PHE A 196 13.37 1.27 -13.82
CA PHE A 196 12.08 1.95 -13.96
C PHE A 196 12.07 2.81 -15.23
N GLY A 197 10.88 3.08 -15.78
CA GLY A 197 10.74 3.91 -16.99
C GLY A 197 11.21 3.24 -18.29
N THR A 198 11.35 1.92 -18.28
CA THR A 198 11.71 1.11 -19.46
C THR A 198 10.49 0.87 -20.36
N PRO A 199 10.69 0.52 -21.65
CA PRO A 199 9.59 0.10 -22.51
C PRO A 199 8.79 -1.10 -21.96
N GLU A 200 9.47 -2.05 -21.32
CA GLU A 200 8.87 -3.24 -20.72
C GLU A 200 7.99 -2.87 -19.53
N HIS A 201 8.46 -1.97 -18.65
CA HIS A 201 7.65 -1.40 -17.56
C HIS A 201 6.38 -0.79 -18.14
N VAL A 202 6.49 0.13 -19.10
CA VAL A 202 5.33 0.84 -19.66
C VAL A 202 4.31 -0.14 -20.27
N LYS A 203 4.79 -1.13 -21.04
CA LYS A 203 3.93 -2.18 -21.61
C LYS A 203 3.23 -3.00 -20.52
N ALA A 204 3.95 -3.37 -19.46
CA ALA A 204 3.38 -4.10 -18.34
C ALA A 204 2.32 -3.27 -17.60
N THR A 205 2.56 -1.98 -17.35
CA THR A 205 1.57 -1.09 -16.72
C THR A 205 0.29 -0.98 -17.56
N LEU A 206 0.42 -0.80 -18.88
CA LEU A 206 -0.73 -0.73 -19.78
C LEU A 206 -1.50 -2.06 -19.83
N GLY A 207 -0.80 -3.19 -19.92
CA GLY A 207 -1.41 -4.51 -19.92
C GLY A 207 -2.12 -4.83 -18.59
N ALA A 208 -1.50 -4.49 -17.46
CA ALA A 208 -2.13 -4.62 -16.14
C ALA A 208 -3.40 -3.77 -16.02
N GLY A 209 -3.39 -2.55 -16.56
CA GLY A 209 -4.57 -1.69 -16.61
C GLY A 209 -5.71 -2.23 -17.46
N GLN A 210 -5.43 -3.10 -18.46
CA GLN A 210 -6.46 -3.79 -19.26
C GLN A 210 -7.00 -5.07 -18.59
N LEU A 211 -6.23 -5.67 -17.67
CA LEU A 211 -6.62 -6.87 -16.92
C LEU A 211 -7.48 -6.57 -15.69
N ALA A 212 -7.37 -5.33 -15.17
CA ALA A 212 -8.14 -4.82 -14.03
C ALA A 212 -9.59 -4.53 -14.43
#